data_AF-A0A250IP17-F1
#
_entry.id   AF-A0A250IP17-F1
#
_cell.length_a   1.000
_cell.length_b   1.000
_cell.length_c   1.000
_cell.angle_alpha   90.00
_cell.angle_beta   90.00
_cell.angle_gamma   90.00
#
_symmetry.space_group_name_H-M   'P 1'
#
loop_
_entity.id
_entity.type
_entity.pdbx_description
1 polymer ?
#
loop_
_entity_poly.entity_id
_entity_poly.type
_entity_poly.pdbx_seq_one_letter_code
_entity_poly.pdbx_strand_id
1 'polypeptide(L)'
;MKTRIIAVAMSSFLSMATLGFASEASATTCQDIQVNKKPPIPFVPIPMKNPQTGEPYLPNEEIEIRPGEKMLAGDFFNQINDLEYDLNQWGYSLRDTDAATLAELKTCIELLSQQRDLILEDIRANGIGEWSPEERLKRVEAAWKRYQDQLPSWDELYAKANDESVKVYLPEVPPFSAPVPQIKRAELKPVFKERTWSFDVGEKSKFWVNAQASLSLRASKVDAVGDARGGVNAALMGKWEGEVLSARAHAEAPSTADGKLQLEVRGLGKVLWSKNWQLPGIHYEDTLEWPLDYSVDYRFAIGPVPMRARVGFRASAGAKYGYDVLPLQVGAHAVPFVAADAYAQVGVDIGIAGGGVGGQLILIQDYVTLQGAARVEFDEEPSLIVELIGTNSMTALSGRLYAYAYINYLFGKWEGKWDFFKWEGFRKDGNLFNFKWVWTPSGVTATGDLKAEDIMEIKQTEAELRLLEIENKSQAQLWNTMKAISDDANSAEAVKVLTEQGRLNSIATGVDESLRQYETELRGWTES
;
A
#
# COMPACT_ATOMS: atom_id res chain seq x y z
N MET A 1 -51.33 43.48 -14.33
CA MET A 1 -51.31 44.96 -14.47
C MET A 1 -49.85 45.37 -14.40
N LYS A 2 -49.14 45.86 -15.42
CA LYS A 2 -49.48 46.55 -16.67
C LYS A 2 -48.67 45.94 -17.83
N THR A 3 -49.29 45.92 -18.99
CA THR A 3 -48.74 45.62 -20.30
C THR A 3 -48.60 46.94 -21.07
N ARG A 4 -47.58 47.10 -21.94
CA ARG A 4 -47.63 47.63 -23.33
C ARG A 4 -46.23 48.13 -23.80
N ILE A 5 -45.62 47.52 -24.85
CA ILE A 5 -45.67 47.81 -26.32
C ILE A 5 -44.66 48.93 -26.72
N ILE A 6 -43.49 48.66 -27.33
CA ILE A 6 -43.10 48.41 -28.77
C ILE A 6 -42.48 49.67 -29.46
N ALA A 7 -41.31 49.45 -30.10
CA ALA A 7 -40.72 50.10 -31.31
C ALA A 7 -40.25 51.57 -31.25
N VAL A 8 -39.32 52.11 -32.06
CA VAL A 8 -38.30 51.71 -33.07
C VAL A 8 -37.57 53.03 -33.43
N ALA A 9 -36.25 53.03 -33.67
CA ALA A 9 -35.49 53.84 -34.65
C ALA A 9 -33.98 53.64 -34.37
N MET A 10 -33.19 53.00 -35.25
CA MET A 10 -32.43 53.59 -36.38
C MET A 10 -31.51 54.74 -35.91
N SER A 11 -30.19 54.74 -36.10
CA SER A 11 -29.44 54.52 -37.36
C SER A 11 -27.93 54.40 -37.07
N SER A 12 -27.27 53.35 -37.60
CA SER A 12 -26.26 53.39 -38.69
C SER A 12 -24.80 53.68 -38.30
N PHE A 13 -23.90 52.70 -38.49
CA PHE A 13 -22.85 52.79 -39.52
C PHE A 13 -22.31 51.40 -39.90
N LEU A 14 -22.26 51.18 -41.22
CA LEU A 14 -21.71 50.03 -41.94
C LEU A 14 -20.18 49.97 -41.84
N SER A 15 -19.62 48.74 -41.75
CA SER A 15 -18.76 48.12 -42.78
C SER A 15 -18.38 46.72 -42.29
N MET A 16 -18.92 45.62 -42.84
CA MET A 16 -18.34 44.85 -43.95
C MET A 16 -16.80 44.90 -44.03
N ALA A 17 -16.16 43.83 -43.58
CA ALA A 17 -14.96 43.30 -44.24
C ALA A 17 -14.99 41.76 -44.13
N THR A 18 -15.33 41.16 -45.25
CA THR A 18 -15.25 39.74 -45.57
C THR A 18 -13.80 39.27 -45.69
N LEU A 19 -13.54 38.06 -45.18
CA LEU A 19 -12.54 37.08 -45.62
C LEU A 19 -11.53 37.54 -46.70
N GLY A 20 -10.28 37.74 -46.29
CA GLY A 20 -9.10 37.71 -47.14
C GLY A 20 -8.22 36.54 -46.70
N PHE A 21 -8.10 35.55 -47.58
CA PHE A 21 -7.22 34.39 -47.44
C PHE A 21 -5.76 34.81 -47.26
N ALA A 22 -5.01 33.95 -46.58
CA ALA A 22 -3.57 33.98 -46.49
C ALA A 22 -2.93 34.31 -47.86
N SER A 23 -2.16 35.39 -47.92
CA SER A 23 -1.02 35.42 -48.83
C SER A 23 0.08 34.64 -48.14
N GLU A 24 0.45 33.49 -48.69
CA GLU A 24 1.71 32.83 -48.37
C GLU A 24 2.82 33.88 -48.45
N ALA A 25 3.44 34.20 -47.33
CA ALA A 25 4.75 34.83 -47.37
C ALA A 25 5.65 33.82 -48.11
N SER A 26 5.90 34.11 -49.38
CA SER A 26 6.73 33.29 -50.25
C SER A 26 8.17 33.35 -49.73
N ALA A 27 8.48 32.53 -48.73
CA ALA A 27 9.83 32.08 -48.47
C ALA A 27 10.06 30.82 -49.31
N THR A 28 10.31 30.99 -50.60
CA THR A 28 10.56 29.87 -51.50
C THR A 28 11.86 30.07 -52.27
N THR A 29 12.91 29.58 -51.61
CA THR A 29 14.21 29.10 -52.13
C THR A 29 15.39 30.07 -52.13
N CYS A 30 16.40 29.73 -51.32
CA CYS A 30 17.80 30.12 -51.53
C CYS A 30 18.36 29.32 -52.72
N GLN A 31 17.82 29.53 -53.91
CA GLN A 31 18.42 29.01 -55.13
C GLN A 31 19.37 30.07 -55.66
N ASP A 32 20.65 29.91 -55.35
CA ASP A 32 21.78 30.30 -56.20
C ASP A 32 23.07 29.75 -55.55
N ILE A 33 23.22 28.42 -55.63
CA ILE A 33 24.53 27.80 -55.47
C ILE A 33 25.28 28.07 -56.78
N GLN A 34 26.30 28.93 -56.72
CA GLN A 34 27.15 29.17 -57.88
C GLN A 34 28.12 27.98 -58.01
N VAL A 35 27.81 27.05 -58.93
CA VAL A 35 28.69 25.90 -59.24
C VAL A 35 29.81 26.38 -60.17
N ASN A 36 31.06 26.27 -59.71
CA ASN A 36 32.22 26.62 -60.51
C ASN A 36 32.65 25.38 -61.29
N LYS A 37 32.29 25.28 -62.58
CA LYS A 37 32.69 24.17 -63.47
C LYS A 37 33.73 24.64 -64.49
N LYS A 38 34.82 23.90 -64.64
CA LYS A 38 35.87 24.14 -65.65
C LYS A 38 35.65 23.26 -66.90
N PRO A 39 36.30 23.55 -68.04
CA PRO A 39 36.27 22.66 -69.20
C PRO A 39 36.77 21.24 -68.84
N PRO A 40 36.09 20.16 -69.26
CA PRO A 40 36.47 18.80 -68.91
C PRO A 40 37.91 18.45 -69.32
N ILE A 41 38.59 17.65 -68.50
CA ILE A 41 39.97 17.20 -68.73
C ILE A 41 39.95 15.72 -69.17
N PRO A 42 40.79 15.28 -70.13
CA PRO A 42 40.88 13.86 -70.47
C PRO A 42 41.22 12.99 -69.26
N PHE A 43 40.46 11.92 -69.03
CA PHE A 43 40.73 10.98 -67.94
C PHE A 43 42.02 10.20 -68.20
N VAL A 44 42.91 10.18 -67.20
CA VAL A 44 44.13 9.39 -67.20
C VAL A 44 44.19 8.66 -65.86
N PRO A 45 44.13 7.31 -65.82
CA PRO A 45 44.15 6.57 -64.57
C PRO A 45 45.35 6.90 -63.68
N ILE A 46 45.11 7.03 -62.37
CA ILE A 46 46.14 7.17 -61.35
C ILE A 46 46.89 5.83 -61.26
N PRO A 47 48.24 5.84 -61.41
CA PRO A 47 49.01 4.61 -61.38
C PRO A 47 48.98 3.99 -59.99
N MET A 48 48.74 2.68 -59.93
CA MET A 48 48.73 1.88 -58.71
C MET A 48 50.15 1.71 -58.14
N LYS A 49 50.67 2.79 -57.57
CA LYS A 49 52.03 2.89 -57.03
C LYS A 49 51.99 3.54 -55.66
N ASN A 50 52.91 3.12 -54.79
CA ASN A 50 53.12 3.73 -53.50
C ASN A 50 53.61 5.18 -53.70
N PRO A 51 52.92 6.20 -53.15
CA PRO A 51 53.29 7.60 -53.35
C PRO A 51 54.61 7.98 -52.65
N GLN A 52 55.05 7.22 -51.65
CA GLN A 52 56.30 7.46 -50.92
C GLN A 52 57.49 6.74 -51.55
N THR A 53 57.32 5.49 -51.99
CA THR A 53 58.43 4.66 -52.51
C THR A 53 58.48 4.59 -54.03
N GLY A 54 57.37 4.88 -54.72
CA GLY A 54 57.24 4.76 -56.19
C GLY A 54 57.10 3.33 -56.70
N GLU A 55 57.11 2.33 -55.82
CA GLU A 55 56.96 0.92 -56.17
C GLU A 55 55.50 0.58 -56.51
N PRO A 56 55.26 -0.32 -57.50
CA PRO A 56 53.90 -0.72 -57.85
C PRO A 56 53.28 -1.58 -56.75
N TYR A 57 52.00 -1.32 -56.43
CA TYR A 57 51.23 -2.24 -55.59
C TYR A 57 50.66 -3.38 -56.42
N LEU A 58 50.55 -4.57 -55.82
CA LEU A 58 49.76 -5.65 -56.42
C LEU A 58 48.27 -5.41 -56.16
N PRO A 59 47.34 -5.73 -57.10
CA PRO A 59 45.91 -5.48 -56.91
C PRO A 59 45.31 -6.09 -55.64
N ASN A 60 45.86 -7.21 -55.17
CA ASN A 60 45.45 -7.94 -53.97
C ASN A 60 46.30 -7.64 -52.73
N GLU A 61 47.16 -6.62 -52.78
CA GLU A 61 47.95 -6.17 -51.64
C GLU A 61 47.11 -5.30 -50.70
N GLU A 62 47.18 -5.55 -49.39
CA GLU A 62 46.52 -4.69 -48.39
C GLU A 62 47.35 -3.42 -48.15
N ILE A 63 46.72 -2.27 -48.35
CA ILE A 63 47.30 -0.95 -48.06
C ILE A 63 46.53 -0.28 -46.92
N GLU A 64 47.25 0.47 -46.09
CA GLU A 64 46.67 1.25 -44.99
C GLU A 64 46.40 2.68 -45.48
N ILE A 65 45.12 3.09 -45.51
CA ILE A 65 44.69 4.41 -46.03
C ILE A 65 44.76 5.47 -44.93
N ARG A 66 44.41 5.06 -43.71
CA ARG A 66 44.39 5.87 -42.50
C ARG A 66 44.83 4.96 -41.34
N PRO A 67 45.36 5.52 -40.24
CA PRO A 67 45.79 4.72 -39.10
C PRO A 67 44.68 3.75 -38.64
N GLY A 68 44.92 2.45 -38.81
CA GLY A 68 43.99 1.36 -38.45
C GLY A 68 42.96 0.96 -39.52
N GLU A 69 42.94 1.59 -40.70
CA GLU A 69 42.00 1.29 -41.80
C GLU A 69 42.76 0.73 -43.01
N LYS A 70 42.53 -0.54 -43.33
CA LYS A 70 43.17 -1.26 -44.44
C LYS A 70 42.17 -1.61 -45.53
N MET A 71 42.60 -1.55 -46.79
CA MET A 71 41.84 -2.06 -47.94
C MET A 71 42.78 -2.62 -49.01
N LEU A 72 42.23 -3.39 -49.95
CA LEU A 72 43.01 -3.87 -51.09
C LEU A 72 43.38 -2.71 -52.01
N ALA A 73 44.62 -2.68 -52.49
CA ALA A 73 45.11 -1.66 -53.41
C ALA A 73 44.23 -1.59 -54.67
N GLY A 74 43.79 -2.74 -55.20
CA GLY A 74 42.86 -2.79 -56.34
C GLY A 74 41.60 -1.97 -56.10
N ASP A 75 40.95 -2.16 -54.96
CA ASP A 75 39.69 -1.49 -54.61
C ASP A 75 39.92 0.02 -54.37
N PHE A 76 41.02 0.39 -53.72
CA PHE A 76 41.36 1.78 -53.44
C PHE A 76 41.58 2.58 -54.72
N PHE A 77 42.42 2.05 -55.61
CA PHE A 77 42.75 2.74 -56.85
C PHE A 77 41.57 2.76 -57.83
N ASN A 78 40.65 1.79 -57.77
CA ASN A 78 39.38 1.88 -58.51
C ASN A 78 38.53 3.06 -58.00
N GLN A 79 38.32 3.19 -56.69
CA GLN A 79 37.54 4.30 -56.11
C GLN A 79 38.16 5.67 -56.41
N ILE A 80 39.48 5.77 -56.31
CA ILE A 80 40.20 7.00 -56.65
C ILE A 80 40.07 7.32 -58.14
N ASN A 81 40.13 6.32 -59.01
CA ASN A 81 39.99 6.52 -60.46
C ASN A 81 38.55 6.90 -60.86
N ASP A 82 37.54 6.36 -60.17
CA ASP A 82 36.15 6.77 -60.38
C ASP A 82 35.95 8.23 -59.96
N LEU A 83 36.51 8.65 -58.81
CA LEU A 83 36.49 10.05 -58.37
C LEU A 83 37.25 10.98 -59.32
N GLU A 84 38.44 10.56 -59.79
CA GLU A 84 39.21 11.30 -60.79
C GLU A 84 38.42 11.43 -62.09
N TYR A 85 37.74 10.37 -62.55
CA TYR A 85 36.90 10.43 -63.73
C TYR A 85 35.77 11.46 -63.58
N ASP A 86 35.07 11.46 -62.45
CA ASP A 86 33.98 12.39 -62.17
C ASP A 86 34.46 13.85 -62.08
N LEU A 87 35.58 14.09 -61.38
CA LEU A 87 36.19 15.43 -61.30
C LEU A 87 36.67 15.91 -62.67
N ASN A 88 37.22 15.01 -63.49
CA ASN A 88 37.65 15.34 -64.84
C ASN A 88 36.47 15.77 -65.72
N GLN A 89 35.25 15.25 -65.51
CA GLN A 89 34.03 15.76 -66.17
C GLN A 89 33.65 17.19 -65.73
N TRP A 90 34.18 17.64 -64.60
CA TRP A 90 34.00 18.98 -64.05
C TRP A 90 35.20 19.91 -64.29
N GLY A 91 36.22 19.41 -64.99
CA GLY A 91 37.44 20.14 -65.31
C GLY A 91 38.39 20.31 -64.11
N TYR A 92 38.31 19.41 -63.15
CA TYR A 92 39.18 19.31 -61.98
C TYR A 92 39.90 17.96 -61.97
N SER A 93 41.04 17.87 -61.30
CA SER A 93 41.77 16.60 -61.11
C SER A 93 42.29 16.53 -59.67
N LEU A 94 42.36 15.33 -59.10
CA LEU A 94 43.02 15.07 -57.81
C LEU A 94 44.54 15.29 -57.87
N ARG A 95 45.09 15.48 -59.07
CA ARG A 95 46.51 15.79 -59.30
C ARG A 95 46.84 17.27 -59.16
N ASP A 96 45.83 18.13 -59.21
CA ASP A 96 46.02 19.56 -59.04
C ASP A 96 46.29 19.87 -57.56
N THR A 97 47.35 20.61 -57.27
CA THR A 97 47.73 20.97 -55.89
C THR A 97 46.98 22.19 -55.35
N ASP A 98 46.22 22.88 -56.19
CA ASP A 98 45.51 24.10 -55.82
C ASP A 98 44.12 23.78 -55.25
N ALA A 99 43.78 24.41 -54.12
CA ALA A 99 42.45 24.28 -53.54
C ALA A 99 41.38 24.89 -54.47
N ALA A 100 40.36 24.10 -54.83
CA ALA A 100 39.27 24.54 -55.71
C ALA A 100 37.92 24.58 -54.96
N THR A 101 37.21 25.70 -55.07
CA THR A 101 35.83 25.84 -54.55
C THR A 101 34.84 25.39 -55.62
N LEU A 102 34.23 24.22 -55.44
CA LEU A 102 33.27 23.64 -56.40
C LEU A 102 31.91 24.38 -56.40
N ALA A 103 31.54 24.99 -55.27
CA ALA A 103 30.28 25.69 -55.09
C ALA A 103 30.36 26.77 -53.98
N GLU A 104 29.74 27.93 -54.18
CA GLU A 104 29.59 28.97 -53.15
C GLU A 104 28.15 29.52 -53.07
N LEU A 105 27.72 29.96 -51.87
CA LEU A 105 26.37 30.48 -51.60
C LEU A 105 26.43 32.00 -51.42
N LYS A 106 25.84 32.78 -52.34
CA LYS A 106 26.16 34.21 -52.47
C LYS A 106 25.19 35.20 -51.80
N THR A 107 24.01 34.79 -51.31
CA THR A 107 22.98 35.77 -50.90
C THR A 107 22.03 35.23 -49.82
N CYS A 108 22.28 35.60 -48.55
CA CYS A 108 21.32 35.38 -47.44
C CYS A 108 21.35 36.47 -46.35
N ILE A 109 22.07 37.59 -46.55
CA ILE A 109 22.23 38.64 -45.53
C ILE A 109 21.02 39.61 -45.52
N GLU A 110 20.46 39.97 -46.68
CA GLU A 110 19.30 40.86 -46.75
C GLU A 110 18.04 40.23 -46.12
N LEU A 111 17.81 38.93 -46.34
CA LEU A 111 16.68 38.21 -45.75
C LEU A 111 16.78 38.16 -44.21
N LEU A 112 17.99 37.98 -43.68
CA LEU A 112 18.24 38.01 -42.24
C LEU A 112 18.02 39.41 -41.65
N SER A 113 18.36 40.49 -42.37
CA SER A 113 18.07 41.85 -41.91
C SER A 113 16.57 42.17 -41.87
N GLN A 114 15.80 41.70 -42.87
CA GLN A 114 14.34 41.87 -42.89
C GLN A 114 13.65 41.10 -41.76
N GLN A 115 14.11 39.90 -41.44
CA GLN A 115 13.59 39.13 -40.30
C GLN A 115 13.90 39.80 -38.96
N ARG A 116 15.11 40.36 -38.79
CA ARG A 116 15.48 41.12 -37.59
C ARG A 116 14.55 42.33 -37.39
N ASP A 117 14.26 43.07 -38.45
CA ASP A 117 13.48 44.29 -38.35
C ASP A 117 12.01 44.00 -38.02
N LEU A 118 11.43 42.91 -38.55
CA LEU A 118 10.09 42.42 -38.18
C LEU A 118 10.01 41.98 -36.71
N ILE A 119 11.05 41.32 -36.18
CA ILE A 119 11.12 40.93 -34.76
C ILE A 119 11.18 42.16 -33.86
N LEU A 120 11.96 43.19 -34.24
CA LEU A 120 12.07 44.43 -33.48
C LEU A 120 10.77 45.27 -33.51
N GLU A 121 10.02 45.19 -34.60
CA GLU A 121 8.71 45.85 -34.74
C GLU A 121 7.64 45.15 -33.89
N ASP A 122 7.64 43.81 -33.84
CA ASP A 122 6.75 43.02 -32.97
C ASP A 122 7.03 43.26 -31.47
N ILE A 123 8.31 43.38 -31.08
CA ILE A 123 8.72 43.74 -29.71
C ILE A 123 8.22 45.13 -29.31
N ARG A 124 8.21 46.11 -30.23
CA ARG A 124 7.68 47.46 -29.98
C ARG A 124 6.15 47.48 -29.93
N ALA A 125 5.47 46.69 -30.77
CA ALA A 125 4.02 46.66 -30.89
C ALA A 125 3.35 45.90 -29.72
N ASN A 126 3.95 44.81 -29.23
CA ASN A 126 3.37 43.94 -28.21
C ASN A 126 3.82 44.26 -26.77
N GLY A 127 4.54 45.37 -26.57
CA GLY A 127 4.74 45.94 -25.23
C GLY A 127 5.34 44.99 -24.21
N ILE A 128 6.55 44.46 -24.49
CA ILE A 128 7.43 44.00 -23.40
C ILE A 128 7.91 45.28 -22.70
N GLY A 129 7.08 45.81 -21.81
CA GLY A 129 7.35 47.05 -21.10
C GLY A 129 8.70 47.02 -20.38
N GLU A 130 9.35 48.18 -20.38
CA GLU A 130 10.55 48.55 -19.62
C GLU A 130 10.32 48.37 -18.11
N TRP A 131 10.22 47.13 -17.63
CA TRP A 131 10.37 46.87 -16.21
C TRP A 131 11.83 46.59 -15.94
N SER A 132 12.42 47.40 -15.08
CA SER A 132 13.71 47.03 -14.51
C SER A 132 13.56 45.67 -13.79
N PRO A 133 14.63 44.88 -13.69
CA PRO A 133 14.61 43.62 -12.95
C PRO A 133 14.01 43.75 -11.53
N GLU A 134 14.19 44.89 -10.89
CA GLU A 134 13.68 45.20 -9.55
C GLU A 134 12.16 45.42 -9.51
N GLU A 135 11.59 46.08 -10.53
CA GLU A 135 10.13 46.27 -10.63
C GLU A 135 9.39 44.98 -10.95
N ARG A 136 10.03 44.11 -11.74
CA ARG A 136 9.56 42.73 -11.96
C ARG A 136 9.49 41.96 -10.65
N LEU A 137 10.56 41.99 -9.85
CA LEU A 137 10.61 41.29 -8.57
C LEU A 137 9.53 41.79 -7.60
N LYS A 138 9.35 43.11 -7.50
CA LYS A 138 8.39 43.73 -6.57
C LYS A 138 6.93 43.41 -6.92
N ARG A 139 6.62 43.28 -8.22
CA ARG A 139 5.29 42.85 -8.68
C ARG A 139 5.06 41.36 -8.50
N VAL A 140 6.09 40.55 -8.69
CA VAL A 140 6.06 39.10 -8.39
C VAL A 140 5.81 38.88 -6.90
N GLU A 141 6.49 39.63 -6.01
CA GLU A 141 6.25 39.57 -4.56
C GLU A 141 4.84 40.05 -4.16
N ALA A 142 4.34 41.12 -4.78
CA ALA A 142 2.98 41.60 -4.53
C ALA A 142 1.90 40.62 -5.02
N ALA A 143 2.14 39.95 -6.14
CA ALA A 143 1.28 38.88 -6.65
C ALA A 143 1.33 37.63 -5.75
N TRP A 144 2.53 37.25 -5.28
CA TRP A 144 2.74 36.16 -4.34
C TRP A 144 2.02 36.37 -3.01
N LYS A 145 2.08 37.59 -2.46
CA LYS A 145 1.37 37.92 -1.22
C LYS A 145 -0.15 37.85 -1.37
N ARG A 146 -0.70 38.34 -2.49
CA ARG A 146 -2.13 38.18 -2.81
C ARG A 146 -2.53 36.72 -2.98
N TYR A 147 -1.63 35.89 -3.51
CA TYR A 147 -1.84 34.45 -3.62
C TYR A 147 -1.86 33.77 -2.25
N GLN A 148 -0.94 34.12 -1.35
CA GLN A 148 -0.93 33.64 0.04
C GLN A 148 -2.20 34.04 0.81
N ASP A 149 -2.66 35.29 0.66
CA ASP A 149 -3.88 35.79 1.31
C ASP A 149 -5.16 35.12 0.76
N GLN A 150 -5.08 34.44 -0.39
CA GLN A 150 -6.18 33.71 -1.03
C GLN A 150 -6.12 32.19 -0.80
N LEU A 151 -5.06 31.68 -0.16
CA LEU A 151 -4.99 30.26 0.19
C LEU A 151 -6.01 29.98 1.29
N PRO A 152 -6.96 29.05 1.07
CA PRO A 152 -7.93 28.69 2.09
C PRO A 152 -7.21 28.10 3.30
N SER A 153 -7.72 28.44 4.49
CA SER A 153 -7.19 27.86 5.73
C SER A 153 -7.41 26.34 5.77
N TRP A 154 -6.66 25.63 6.61
CA TRP A 154 -6.81 24.17 6.75
C TRP A 154 -8.26 23.75 7.06
N ASP A 155 -9.01 24.56 7.82
CA ASP A 155 -10.41 24.30 8.15
C ASP A 155 -11.34 24.44 6.92
N GLU A 156 -11.04 25.37 6.00
CA GLU A 156 -11.78 25.56 4.75
C GLU A 156 -11.51 24.44 3.72
N LEU A 157 -10.29 23.88 3.74
CA LEU A 157 -9.93 22.71 2.93
C LEU A 157 -10.64 21.45 3.41
N TYR A 158 -10.78 21.25 4.72
CA TYR A 158 -11.56 20.15 5.30
C TYR A 158 -13.06 20.25 4.97
N ALA A 159 -13.63 21.46 4.94
CA ALA A 159 -15.02 21.67 4.56
C ALA A 159 -15.28 21.39 3.07
N LYS A 160 -14.32 21.69 2.18
CA LYS A 160 -14.43 21.47 0.73
C LYS A 160 -14.14 20.04 0.28
N ALA A 161 -13.42 19.25 1.07
CA ALA A 161 -13.15 17.83 0.76
C ALA A 161 -14.42 16.94 0.78
N ASN A 162 -15.51 17.42 1.38
CA ASN A 162 -16.81 16.73 1.40
C ASN A 162 -17.77 17.15 0.27
N ASP A 163 -17.34 18.02 -0.66
CA ASP A 163 -18.14 18.46 -1.81
C ASP A 163 -17.55 17.87 -3.11
N GLU A 164 -18.25 16.93 -3.74
CA GLU A 164 -17.80 16.16 -4.91
C GLU A 164 -17.67 16.97 -6.22
N SER A 165 -17.98 18.27 -6.22
CA SER A 165 -18.17 19.05 -7.45
C SER A 165 -17.00 19.95 -7.89
N VAL A 166 -15.90 20.03 -7.14
CA VAL A 166 -14.85 21.03 -7.40
C VAL A 166 -13.61 20.45 -8.11
N LYS A 167 -13.39 20.83 -9.38
CA LYS A 167 -12.16 20.53 -10.15
C LYS A 167 -11.12 21.64 -9.96
N VAL A 168 -9.97 21.29 -9.38
CA VAL A 168 -8.86 22.17 -8.98
C VAL A 168 -8.09 22.69 -10.20
N TYR A 169 -7.73 23.99 -10.20
CA TYR A 169 -6.76 24.62 -11.09
C TYR A 169 -5.61 25.20 -10.26
N LEU A 170 -4.36 24.91 -10.63
CA LEU A 170 -3.12 25.43 -10.04
C LEU A 170 -2.26 26.08 -11.13
N PRO A 171 -1.72 27.30 -10.92
CA PRO A 171 -0.51 27.75 -11.60
C PRO A 171 0.69 27.93 -10.64
N GLU A 172 1.91 27.83 -11.20
CA GLU A 172 3.20 27.50 -10.57
C GLU A 172 3.96 28.63 -9.84
N VAL A 173 4.98 28.22 -9.06
CA VAL A 173 5.82 28.99 -8.10
C VAL A 173 7.33 28.78 -8.40
N PRO A 174 8.22 29.79 -8.26
CA PRO A 174 9.71 29.66 -8.33
C PRO A 174 10.36 29.70 -6.93
N PRO A 175 11.70 29.53 -6.72
CA PRO A 175 12.74 28.73 -7.36
C PRO A 175 13.26 27.58 -6.44
N PHE A 176 14.22 26.81 -6.96
CA PHE A 176 14.30 25.35 -6.85
C PHE A 176 15.28 24.83 -5.76
N SER A 177 14.75 24.27 -4.66
CA SER A 177 15.38 23.14 -3.97
C SER A 177 14.41 21.98 -4.08
N ALA A 178 14.79 20.92 -4.79
CA ALA A 178 13.91 19.76 -4.95
C ALA A 178 13.61 19.21 -3.54
N PRO A 179 12.35 19.27 -3.05
CA PRO A 179 12.03 18.67 -1.77
C PRO A 179 12.35 17.18 -1.87
N VAL A 180 13.18 16.69 -0.96
CA VAL A 180 13.40 15.24 -0.84
C VAL A 180 12.04 14.66 -0.44
N PRO A 181 11.42 13.77 -1.25
CA PRO A 181 10.12 13.23 -0.94
C PRO A 181 10.20 12.50 0.41
N GLN A 182 9.50 13.03 1.41
CA GLN A 182 9.30 12.32 2.67
C GLN A 182 8.13 11.37 2.46
N ILE A 183 8.42 10.13 2.11
CA ILE A 183 7.41 9.07 1.99
C ILE A 183 6.72 8.93 3.35
N LYS A 184 5.49 9.43 3.45
CA LYS A 184 4.66 9.26 4.65
C LYS A 184 4.23 7.79 4.70
N ARG A 185 4.69 7.08 5.73
CA ARG A 185 4.20 5.73 6.04
C ARG A 185 2.91 5.85 6.84
N ALA A 186 1.92 5.03 6.54
CA ALA A 186 0.70 4.96 7.35
C ALA A 186 1.08 4.66 8.81
N GLU A 187 0.62 5.50 9.74
CA GLU A 187 0.81 5.25 11.16
C GLU A 187 -0.10 4.08 11.59
N LEU A 188 0.48 3.08 12.27
CA LEU A 188 -0.27 1.98 12.86
C LEU A 188 -1.20 2.52 13.95
N LYS A 189 -2.49 2.66 13.62
CA LYS A 189 -3.54 3.02 14.58
C LYS A 189 -3.73 1.89 15.60
N PRO A 190 -3.99 2.21 16.88
CA PRO A 190 -4.35 1.21 17.86
C PRO A 190 -5.66 0.52 17.48
N VAL A 191 -5.64 -0.80 17.42
CA VAL A 191 -6.78 -1.66 17.07
C VAL A 191 -7.46 -2.10 18.36
N PHE A 192 -8.78 -1.94 18.47
CA PHE A 192 -9.59 -2.49 19.55
C PHE A 192 -10.74 -3.32 18.96
N LYS A 193 -10.84 -4.60 19.35
CA LYS A 193 -11.88 -5.51 18.88
C LYS A 193 -12.49 -6.24 20.07
N GLU A 194 -13.81 -6.27 20.13
CA GLU A 194 -14.56 -7.01 21.15
C GLU A 194 -15.62 -7.91 20.53
N ARG A 195 -15.71 -9.13 21.04
CA ARG A 195 -16.73 -10.13 20.73
C ARG A 195 -17.39 -10.60 22.01
N THR A 196 -18.71 -10.68 21.98
CA THR A 196 -19.53 -11.14 23.09
C THR A 196 -20.49 -12.21 22.59
N TRP A 197 -20.73 -13.21 23.42
CA TRP A 197 -21.72 -14.24 23.21
C TRP A 197 -22.51 -14.41 24.49
N SER A 198 -23.81 -14.62 24.36
CA SER A 198 -24.67 -14.97 25.48
C SER A 198 -25.69 -16.02 25.05
N PHE A 199 -26.03 -16.87 25.99
CA PHE A 199 -27.06 -17.89 25.89
C PHE A 199 -27.87 -17.85 27.16
N ASP A 200 -29.19 -17.83 27.02
CA ASP A 200 -30.11 -17.71 28.14
C ASP A 200 -31.30 -18.63 27.88
N VAL A 201 -31.50 -19.62 28.76
CA VAL A 201 -32.57 -20.60 28.65
C VAL A 201 -33.18 -20.93 30.01
N GLY A 202 -34.51 -20.99 30.04
CA GLY A 202 -35.30 -21.43 31.18
C GLY A 202 -36.04 -20.30 31.90
N GLU A 203 -36.61 -20.62 33.06
CA GLU A 203 -37.35 -19.68 33.90
C GLU A 203 -36.73 -19.66 35.29
N LYS A 204 -36.34 -18.48 35.80
CA LYS A 204 -35.67 -18.35 37.11
C LYS A 204 -36.49 -18.92 38.28
N SER A 205 -37.81 -18.89 38.17
CA SER A 205 -38.74 -19.49 39.15
C SER A 205 -38.69 -21.02 39.19
N LYS A 206 -38.17 -21.67 38.15
CA LYS A 206 -38.04 -23.12 38.02
C LYS A 206 -36.57 -23.51 37.88
N PHE A 207 -36.06 -23.48 36.66
CA PHE A 207 -34.68 -23.78 36.32
C PHE A 207 -34.28 -22.83 35.20
N TRP A 208 -33.19 -22.11 35.41
CA TRP A 208 -32.65 -21.13 34.47
C TRP A 208 -31.14 -21.26 34.43
N VAL A 209 -30.59 -21.18 33.23
CA VAL A 209 -29.16 -21.19 32.97
C VAL A 209 -28.84 -20.09 31.99
N ASN A 210 -27.82 -19.30 32.31
CA ASN A 210 -27.27 -18.29 31.45
C ASN A 210 -25.77 -18.51 31.32
N ALA A 211 -25.29 -18.58 30.08
CA ALA A 211 -23.88 -18.65 29.77
C ALA A 211 -23.49 -17.39 28.99
N GLN A 212 -22.34 -16.81 29.31
CA GLN A 212 -21.83 -15.63 28.65
C GLN A 212 -20.32 -15.78 28.42
N ALA A 213 -19.85 -15.27 27.30
CA ALA A 213 -18.43 -15.16 26.99
C ALA A 213 -18.14 -13.80 26.37
N SER A 214 -17.01 -13.20 26.70
CA SER A 214 -16.50 -12.01 26.05
C SER A 214 -15.01 -12.16 25.77
N LEU A 215 -14.57 -11.62 24.65
CA LEU A 215 -13.18 -11.58 24.25
C LEU A 215 -12.90 -10.20 23.66
N SER A 216 -11.99 -9.45 24.27
CA SER A 216 -11.54 -8.16 23.76
C SER A 216 -10.04 -8.18 23.55
N LEU A 217 -9.60 -7.71 22.40
CA LEU A 217 -8.20 -7.48 22.07
C LEU A 217 -7.99 -6.01 21.79
N ARG A 218 -6.91 -5.47 22.32
CA ARG A 218 -6.39 -4.15 22.04
C ARG A 218 -4.94 -4.30 21.61
N ALA A 219 -4.54 -3.75 20.48
CA ALA A 219 -3.15 -3.75 20.04
C ALA A 219 -2.76 -2.33 19.64
N SER A 220 -1.61 -1.86 20.09
CA SER A 220 -1.05 -0.55 19.77
C SER A 220 0.45 -0.69 19.48
N LYS A 221 1.10 0.42 19.13
CA LYS A 221 2.56 0.46 18.96
C LYS A 221 3.32 0.19 20.26
N VAL A 222 2.69 0.39 21.43
CA VAL A 222 3.35 0.33 22.73
C VAL A 222 2.94 -0.87 23.58
N ASP A 223 1.76 -1.45 23.34
CA ASP A 223 1.22 -2.57 24.09
C ASP A 223 0.22 -3.41 23.28
N ALA A 224 0.09 -4.69 23.64
CA ALA A 224 -1.03 -5.54 23.25
C ALA A 224 -1.72 -6.05 24.52
N VAL A 225 -3.04 -5.95 24.58
CA VAL A 225 -3.86 -6.38 25.71
C VAL A 225 -4.95 -7.30 25.23
N GLY A 226 -5.15 -8.42 25.90
CA GLY A 226 -6.26 -9.33 25.68
C GLY A 226 -7.01 -9.61 26.96
N ASP A 227 -8.32 -9.41 26.96
CA ASP A 227 -9.23 -9.84 28.03
C ASP A 227 -10.16 -10.90 27.48
N ALA A 228 -10.19 -12.06 28.13
CA ALA A 228 -11.20 -13.08 27.93
C ALA A 228 -12.01 -13.24 29.22
N ARG A 229 -13.33 -13.36 29.11
CA ARG A 229 -14.22 -13.66 30.22
C ARG A 229 -15.20 -14.73 29.79
N GLY A 230 -15.46 -15.68 30.66
CA GLY A 230 -16.48 -16.70 30.50
C GLY A 230 -17.23 -16.84 31.82
N GLY A 231 -18.54 -17.05 31.78
CA GLY A 231 -19.33 -17.20 32.98
C GLY A 231 -20.59 -18.00 32.73
N VAL A 232 -20.96 -18.80 33.71
CA VAL A 232 -22.22 -19.54 33.78
C VAL A 232 -22.92 -19.13 35.07
N ASN A 233 -24.12 -18.60 34.92
CA ASN A 233 -25.05 -18.31 35.99
C ASN A 233 -26.20 -19.33 35.94
N ALA A 234 -26.76 -19.65 37.09
CA ALA A 234 -27.95 -20.48 37.15
C ALA A 234 -28.88 -20.03 38.27
N ALA A 235 -30.16 -20.40 38.14
CA ALA A 235 -31.15 -20.25 39.18
C ALA A 235 -31.97 -21.54 39.35
N LEU A 236 -32.28 -21.87 40.60
CA LEU A 236 -33.01 -23.06 41.00
C LEU A 236 -34.19 -22.69 41.89
N MET A 237 -35.39 -23.00 41.41
CA MET A 237 -36.69 -22.94 42.09
C MET A 237 -37.01 -21.58 42.74
N GLY A 238 -36.49 -20.48 42.20
CA GLY A 238 -36.61 -19.15 42.80
C GLY A 238 -36.03 -19.04 44.23
N LYS A 239 -35.25 -20.03 44.67
CA LYS A 239 -34.62 -20.08 46.00
C LYS A 239 -33.14 -19.73 45.95
N TRP A 240 -32.50 -20.00 44.82
CA TRP A 240 -31.10 -19.71 44.61
C TRP A 240 -30.90 -19.17 43.19
N GLU A 241 -30.15 -18.10 43.07
CA GLU A 241 -29.66 -17.53 41.82
C GLU A 241 -28.23 -17.04 42.08
N GLY A 242 -27.30 -17.40 41.20
CA GLY A 242 -25.93 -16.93 41.34
C GLY A 242 -24.99 -17.41 40.24
N GLU A 243 -23.77 -16.88 40.32
CA GLU A 243 -22.64 -17.35 39.53
C GLU A 243 -22.33 -18.80 39.93
N VAL A 244 -22.44 -19.72 38.97
CA VAL A 244 -22.01 -21.12 39.15
C VAL A 244 -20.51 -21.20 38.98
N LEU A 245 -20.01 -20.65 37.87
CA LEU A 245 -18.61 -20.66 37.47
C LEU A 245 -18.33 -19.40 36.65
N SER A 246 -17.22 -18.74 36.88
CA SER A 246 -16.69 -17.73 35.96
C SER A 246 -15.18 -17.80 35.87
N ALA A 247 -14.65 -17.51 34.69
CA ALA A 247 -13.23 -17.45 34.41
C ALA A 247 -12.92 -16.12 33.74
N ARG A 248 -11.82 -15.50 34.14
CA ARG A 248 -11.28 -14.29 33.54
C ARG A 248 -9.82 -14.53 33.22
N ALA A 249 -9.43 -14.15 32.00
CA ALA A 249 -8.06 -14.00 31.59
C ALA A 249 -7.81 -12.54 31.19
N HIS A 250 -6.71 -11.98 31.65
CA HIS A 250 -6.23 -10.66 31.26
C HIS A 250 -4.74 -10.75 30.96
N ALA A 251 -4.37 -10.59 29.71
CA ALA A 251 -3.00 -10.58 29.22
C ALA A 251 -2.62 -9.17 28.78
N GLU A 252 -1.41 -8.73 29.13
CA GLU A 252 -0.83 -7.46 28.72
C GLU A 252 0.62 -7.72 28.27
N ALA A 253 0.98 -7.31 27.07
CA ALA A 253 2.31 -7.45 26.50
C ALA A 253 2.82 -6.07 26.09
N PRO A 254 3.50 -5.34 26.99
CA PRO A 254 4.09 -4.04 26.67
C PRO A 254 5.37 -4.20 25.84
N SER A 255 5.66 -3.23 24.98
CA SER A 255 6.84 -3.23 24.10
C SER A 255 8.20 -3.15 24.81
N THR A 256 8.23 -2.74 26.08
CA THR A 256 9.46 -2.44 26.83
C THR A 256 9.64 -3.27 28.11
N ALA A 257 8.73 -4.20 28.41
CA ALA A 257 8.79 -4.98 29.64
C ALA A 257 8.21 -6.39 29.42
N ASP A 258 8.44 -7.27 30.39
CA ASP A 258 7.86 -8.62 30.37
C ASP A 258 6.33 -8.54 30.36
N GLY A 259 5.72 -9.45 29.61
CA GLY A 259 4.27 -9.57 29.55
C GLY A 259 3.69 -9.91 30.93
N LYS A 260 2.44 -9.55 31.17
CA LYS A 260 1.69 -9.94 32.35
C LYS A 260 0.52 -10.79 31.91
N LEU A 261 0.27 -11.86 32.64
CA LEU A 261 -0.96 -12.62 32.51
C LEU A 261 -1.59 -12.75 33.89
N GLN A 262 -2.87 -12.40 33.98
CA GLN A 262 -3.70 -12.60 35.14
C GLN A 262 -4.80 -13.56 34.76
N LEU A 263 -4.88 -14.67 35.47
CA LEU A 263 -6.00 -15.60 35.35
C LEU A 263 -6.71 -15.68 36.69
N GLU A 264 -8.03 -15.66 36.65
CA GLU A 264 -8.89 -15.77 37.82
C GLU A 264 -10.04 -16.69 37.47
N VAL A 265 -10.30 -17.68 38.34
CA VAL A 265 -11.46 -18.54 38.24
C VAL A 265 -12.24 -18.51 39.54
N ARG A 266 -13.53 -18.27 39.43
CA ARG A 266 -14.48 -18.17 40.52
C ARG A 266 -15.54 -19.24 40.35
N GLY A 267 -16.05 -19.73 41.46
CA GLY A 267 -17.20 -20.63 41.49
C GLY A 267 -18.04 -20.35 42.71
N LEU A 268 -19.37 -20.37 42.53
CA LEU A 268 -20.33 -19.99 43.56
C LEU A 268 -20.02 -18.61 44.18
N GLY A 269 -19.55 -17.67 43.35
CA GLY A 269 -19.19 -16.30 43.75
C GLY A 269 -17.86 -16.16 44.50
N LYS A 270 -17.14 -17.24 44.77
CA LYS A 270 -15.84 -17.22 45.48
C LYS A 270 -14.69 -17.42 44.51
N VAL A 271 -13.60 -16.67 44.69
CA VAL A 271 -12.35 -16.91 43.96
C VAL A 271 -11.82 -18.28 44.38
N LEU A 272 -11.84 -19.23 43.46
CA LEU A 272 -11.32 -20.58 43.69
C LEU A 272 -9.83 -20.63 43.40
N TRP A 273 -9.38 -19.85 42.42
CA TRP A 273 -8.00 -19.80 41.99
C TRP A 273 -7.70 -18.47 41.29
N SER A 274 -6.53 -17.91 41.54
CA SER A 274 -6.04 -16.71 40.87
C SER A 274 -4.53 -16.77 40.77
N LYS A 275 -3.97 -16.43 39.62
CA LYS A 275 -2.53 -16.44 39.40
C LYS A 275 -2.13 -15.30 38.47
N ASN A 276 -1.07 -14.62 38.88
CA ASN A 276 -0.48 -13.50 38.16
C ASN A 276 0.94 -13.89 37.77
N TRP A 277 1.23 -13.87 36.48
CA TRP A 277 2.55 -14.14 35.94
C TRP A 277 3.16 -12.88 35.35
N GLN A 278 4.48 -12.77 35.49
CA GLN A 278 5.33 -11.98 34.63
C GLN A 278 5.99 -12.95 33.65
N LEU A 279 5.89 -12.67 32.36
CA LEU A 279 6.18 -13.58 31.27
C LEU A 279 7.46 -13.16 30.54
N PRO A 280 8.64 -13.65 30.97
CA PRO A 280 9.78 -13.77 30.08
C PRO A 280 9.46 -14.98 29.18
N GLY A 281 8.95 -14.70 27.98
CA GLY A 281 8.12 -15.63 27.20
C GLY A 281 8.61 -17.09 27.12
N ILE A 282 7.73 -18.03 27.50
CA ILE A 282 7.73 -19.46 27.16
C ILE A 282 6.27 -19.96 27.28
N HIS A 283 5.90 -20.93 26.44
CA HIS A 283 4.64 -21.68 26.47
C HIS A 283 4.25 -22.17 27.88
N TYR A 284 2.97 -22.05 28.23
CA TYR A 284 2.40 -22.59 29.46
C TYR A 284 1.01 -23.16 29.18
N GLU A 285 0.76 -24.35 29.71
CA GLU A 285 -0.55 -25.00 29.71
C GLU A 285 -0.81 -25.57 31.10
N ASP A 286 -2.03 -25.44 31.59
CA ASP A 286 -2.44 -25.99 32.87
C ASP A 286 -3.95 -26.31 32.86
N THR A 287 -4.37 -27.18 33.78
CA THR A 287 -5.76 -27.61 33.90
C THR A 287 -6.21 -27.48 35.34
N LEU A 288 -7.33 -26.78 35.52
CA LEU A 288 -7.97 -26.62 36.81
C LEU A 288 -9.32 -27.34 36.78
N GLU A 289 -9.54 -28.24 37.74
CA GLU A 289 -10.74 -29.06 37.82
C GLU A 289 -11.24 -29.13 39.26
N TRP A 290 -12.56 -28.97 39.43
CA TRP A 290 -13.29 -29.12 40.68
C TRP A 290 -14.25 -30.29 40.58
N PRO A 291 -13.82 -31.49 41.01
CA PRO A 291 -14.70 -32.64 41.07
C PRO A 291 -15.62 -32.57 42.29
N LEU A 292 -16.88 -32.92 42.08
CA LEU A 292 -17.91 -33.16 43.07
C LEU A 292 -18.47 -34.56 42.82
N ASP A 293 -18.31 -35.46 43.78
CA ASP A 293 -18.92 -36.79 43.72
C ASP A 293 -19.76 -36.98 44.99
N TYR A 294 -21.05 -37.26 44.79
CA TYR A 294 -21.97 -37.60 45.87
C TYR A 294 -22.68 -38.89 45.51
N SER A 295 -22.63 -39.88 46.41
CA SER A 295 -23.33 -41.15 46.21
C SER A 295 -23.93 -41.67 47.52
N VAL A 296 -25.05 -42.36 47.37
CA VAL A 296 -25.77 -43.03 48.46
C VAL A 296 -25.85 -44.52 48.14
N ASP A 297 -25.39 -45.33 49.08
CA ASP A 297 -25.50 -46.79 49.03
C ASP A 297 -26.75 -47.25 49.79
N TYR A 298 -27.59 -48.05 49.14
CA TYR A 298 -28.74 -48.70 49.74
C TYR A 298 -28.60 -50.23 49.62
N ARG A 299 -28.75 -50.94 50.74
CA ARG A 299 -28.69 -52.41 50.78
C ARG A 299 -30.09 -52.96 50.99
N PHE A 300 -30.46 -53.94 50.19
CA PHE A 300 -31.72 -54.66 50.31
C PHE A 300 -31.52 -56.11 49.89
N ALA A 301 -32.46 -57.00 50.18
CA ALA A 301 -32.37 -58.40 49.78
C ALA A 301 -33.57 -58.76 48.90
N ILE A 302 -33.32 -59.52 47.84
CA ILE A 302 -34.37 -60.18 47.05
C ILE A 302 -34.27 -61.67 47.36
N GLY A 303 -35.11 -62.15 48.29
CA GLY A 303 -34.99 -63.50 48.83
C GLY A 303 -33.65 -63.67 49.60
N PRO A 304 -32.91 -64.78 49.40
CA PRO A 304 -31.63 -65.01 50.09
C PRO A 304 -30.44 -64.24 49.49
N VAL A 305 -30.64 -63.46 48.43
CA VAL A 305 -29.56 -62.78 47.71
C VAL A 305 -29.46 -61.32 48.16
N PRO A 306 -28.35 -60.90 48.80
CA PRO A 306 -28.12 -59.50 49.16
C PRO A 306 -27.81 -58.68 47.91
N MET A 307 -28.51 -57.56 47.75
CA MET A 307 -28.35 -56.59 46.68
C MET A 307 -27.74 -55.29 47.24
N ARG A 308 -26.91 -54.63 46.44
CA ARG A 308 -26.45 -53.27 46.68
C ARG A 308 -26.94 -52.38 45.54
N ALA A 309 -27.74 -51.38 45.88
CA ALA A 309 -28.03 -50.25 45.01
C ALA A 309 -27.10 -49.10 45.37
N ARG A 310 -26.56 -48.43 44.37
CA ARG A 310 -25.83 -47.17 44.50
C ARG A 310 -26.44 -46.17 43.55
N VAL A 311 -26.91 -45.05 44.08
CA VAL A 311 -27.32 -43.90 43.27
C VAL A 311 -26.40 -42.76 43.59
N GLY A 312 -25.87 -42.10 42.57
CA GLY A 312 -24.95 -41.00 42.73
C GLY A 312 -25.05 -39.97 41.63
N PHE A 313 -24.41 -38.85 41.90
CA PHE A 313 -24.29 -37.71 41.03
C PHE A 313 -22.83 -37.28 41.05
N ARG A 314 -22.25 -37.11 39.86
CA ARG A 314 -20.91 -36.55 39.67
C ARG A 314 -21.05 -35.26 38.89
N ALA A 315 -20.32 -34.24 39.33
CA ALA A 315 -20.12 -33.03 38.57
C ALA A 315 -18.65 -32.65 38.59
N SER A 316 -18.16 -32.12 37.49
CA SER A 316 -16.85 -31.51 37.39
C SER A 316 -17.02 -30.20 36.65
N ALA A 317 -16.56 -29.13 37.26
CA ALA A 317 -16.38 -27.85 36.57
C ALA A 317 -14.88 -27.57 36.48
N GLY A 318 -14.44 -26.91 35.43
CA GLY A 318 -13.02 -26.62 35.29
C GLY A 318 -12.72 -25.72 34.12
N ALA A 319 -11.44 -25.44 33.95
CA ALA A 319 -10.92 -24.74 32.78
C ALA A 319 -9.55 -25.29 32.44
N LYS A 320 -9.35 -25.64 31.16
CA LYS A 320 -8.02 -25.80 30.59
C LYS A 320 -7.60 -24.47 30.01
N TYR A 321 -6.37 -24.07 30.19
CA TYR A 321 -5.93 -22.78 29.69
C TYR A 321 -4.44 -22.80 29.38
N GLY A 322 -4.04 -21.92 28.48
CA GLY A 322 -2.65 -21.78 28.14
C GLY A 322 -2.39 -20.55 27.29
N TYR A 323 -1.11 -20.25 27.15
CA TYR A 323 -0.64 -19.17 26.30
C TYR A 323 0.67 -19.54 25.62
N ASP A 324 0.87 -18.92 24.47
CA ASP A 324 2.05 -19.03 23.64
C ASP A 324 2.57 -17.62 23.39
N VAL A 325 3.72 -17.29 23.95
CA VAL A 325 4.39 -16.01 23.68
C VAL A 325 5.71 -16.33 22.99
N LEU A 326 5.77 -16.03 21.70
CA LEU A 326 6.94 -16.15 20.85
C LEU A 326 7.31 -14.76 20.32
N PRO A 327 8.55 -14.52 19.87
CA PRO A 327 8.88 -13.28 19.17
C PRO A 327 7.87 -13.05 18.04
N LEU A 328 7.19 -11.91 18.08
CA LEU A 328 6.19 -11.49 17.09
C LEU A 328 4.90 -12.32 17.04
N GLN A 329 4.66 -13.17 18.03
CA GLN A 329 3.42 -13.94 18.14
C GLN A 329 2.98 -14.06 19.59
N VAL A 330 1.72 -13.74 19.85
CA VAL A 330 1.04 -14.02 21.10
C VAL A 330 -0.22 -14.83 20.80
N GLY A 331 -0.40 -15.90 21.53
CA GLY A 331 -1.57 -16.76 21.50
C GLY A 331 -2.04 -17.02 22.92
N ALA A 332 -3.35 -17.08 23.11
CA ALA A 332 -3.97 -17.51 24.34
C ALA A 332 -5.16 -18.42 24.00
N HIS A 333 -5.35 -19.45 24.78
CA HIS A 333 -6.51 -20.32 24.67
C HIS A 333 -7.08 -20.63 26.06
N ALA A 334 -8.40 -20.72 26.13
CA ALA A 334 -9.13 -21.09 27.33
C ALA A 334 -10.28 -22.02 26.94
N VAL A 335 -10.36 -23.16 27.60
CA VAL A 335 -11.41 -24.17 27.44
C VAL A 335 -12.11 -24.38 28.78
N PRO A 336 -12.99 -23.46 29.21
CA PRO A 336 -13.90 -23.74 30.31
C PRO A 336 -14.78 -24.94 29.96
N PHE A 337 -14.98 -25.80 30.94
CA PHE A 337 -15.82 -26.99 30.81
C PHE A 337 -16.67 -27.22 32.04
N VAL A 338 -17.85 -27.77 31.81
CA VAL A 338 -18.73 -28.29 32.86
C VAL A 338 -19.25 -29.65 32.42
N ALA A 339 -19.14 -30.64 33.29
CA ALA A 339 -19.74 -31.94 33.10
C ALA A 339 -20.50 -32.33 34.35
N ALA A 340 -21.70 -32.87 34.19
CA ALA A 340 -22.50 -33.42 35.26
C ALA A 340 -23.22 -34.67 34.75
N ASP A 341 -23.14 -35.75 35.50
CA ASP A 341 -23.82 -37.01 35.23
C ASP A 341 -24.45 -37.59 36.49
N ALA A 342 -25.65 -38.15 36.32
CA ALA A 342 -26.31 -38.97 37.31
C ALA A 342 -26.12 -40.44 36.95
N TYR A 343 -25.88 -41.29 37.94
CA TYR A 343 -25.78 -42.72 37.74
C TYR A 343 -26.53 -43.50 38.82
N ALA A 344 -27.06 -44.65 38.44
CA ALA A 344 -27.65 -45.61 39.34
C ALA A 344 -27.15 -47.00 38.97
N GLN A 345 -26.73 -47.80 39.95
CA GLN A 345 -26.25 -49.16 39.75
C GLN A 345 -26.92 -50.06 40.79
N VAL A 346 -27.35 -51.24 40.37
CA VAL A 346 -27.92 -52.27 41.23
C VAL A 346 -27.29 -53.59 40.87
N GLY A 347 -26.66 -54.25 41.83
CA GLY A 347 -25.99 -55.52 41.58
C GLY A 347 -25.82 -56.38 42.82
N VAL A 348 -25.45 -57.63 42.56
CA VAL A 348 -25.04 -58.62 43.55
C VAL A 348 -23.52 -58.65 43.61
N ASP A 349 -22.97 -58.71 44.82
CA ASP A 349 -21.55 -58.93 45.07
C ASP A 349 -21.37 -60.19 45.92
N ILE A 350 -20.72 -61.22 45.36
CA ILE A 350 -20.48 -62.52 46.02
C ILE A 350 -18.96 -62.74 46.24
N GLY A 351 -18.20 -61.66 46.46
CA GLY A 351 -16.77 -61.70 46.81
C GLY A 351 -15.84 -62.02 45.65
N ILE A 352 -16.00 -63.18 45.01
CA ILE A 352 -15.22 -63.63 43.85
C ILE A 352 -15.86 -63.25 42.51
N ALA A 353 -17.17 -63.02 42.49
CA ALA A 353 -17.90 -62.62 41.30
C ALA A 353 -19.08 -61.72 41.68
N GLY A 354 -19.42 -60.79 40.80
CA GLY A 354 -20.58 -59.92 40.95
C GLY A 354 -21.14 -59.52 39.60
N GLY A 355 -22.40 -59.10 39.61
CA GLY A 355 -23.09 -58.69 38.40
C GLY A 355 -24.28 -57.82 38.71
N GLY A 356 -24.63 -56.94 37.78
CA GLY A 356 -25.69 -55.97 37.99
C GLY A 356 -26.10 -55.24 36.73
N VAL A 357 -27.04 -54.32 36.91
CA VAL A 357 -27.50 -53.38 35.91
C VAL A 357 -27.17 -51.97 36.38
N GLY A 358 -26.81 -51.10 35.45
CA GLY A 358 -26.54 -49.70 35.70
C GLY A 358 -27.20 -48.82 34.66
N GLY A 359 -27.54 -47.60 35.09
CA GLY A 359 -27.94 -46.51 34.23
C GLY A 359 -27.02 -45.33 34.45
N GLN A 360 -26.69 -44.63 33.37
CA GLN A 360 -25.95 -43.37 33.41
C GLN A 360 -26.68 -42.35 32.52
N LEU A 361 -26.86 -41.14 33.06
CA LEU A 361 -27.47 -40.00 32.38
C LEU A 361 -26.50 -38.83 32.49
N ILE A 362 -25.91 -38.42 31.38
CA ILE A 362 -25.21 -37.14 31.24
C ILE A 362 -26.29 -36.06 31.31
N LEU A 363 -26.25 -35.25 32.36
CA LEU A 363 -27.18 -34.13 32.54
C LEU A 363 -26.74 -32.97 31.64
N ILE A 364 -25.46 -32.62 31.71
CA ILE A 364 -24.83 -31.62 30.85
C ILE A 364 -23.35 -31.94 30.72
N GLN A 365 -22.79 -31.75 29.54
CA GLN A 365 -21.38 -31.81 29.25
C GLN A 365 -21.12 -30.73 28.20
N ASP A 366 -20.51 -29.64 28.62
CA ASP A 366 -20.31 -28.46 27.81
C ASP A 366 -18.84 -28.06 27.81
N TYR A 367 -18.30 -27.89 26.60
CA TYR A 367 -16.94 -27.41 26.35
C TYR A 367 -17.01 -26.18 25.47
N VAL A 368 -16.55 -25.05 25.99
CA VAL A 368 -16.41 -23.82 25.21
C VAL A 368 -14.93 -23.62 24.95
N THR A 369 -14.50 -23.64 23.69
CA THR A 369 -13.11 -23.35 23.31
C THR A 369 -13.03 -21.90 22.87
N LEU A 370 -12.21 -21.12 23.55
CA LEU A 370 -11.90 -19.74 23.22
C LEU A 370 -10.42 -19.66 22.87
N GLN A 371 -10.11 -19.11 21.71
CA GLN A 371 -8.75 -18.90 21.25
C GLN A 371 -8.62 -17.49 20.70
N GLY A 372 -7.56 -16.81 21.11
CA GLY A 372 -7.15 -15.51 20.59
C GLY A 372 -5.68 -15.57 20.21
N ALA A 373 -5.33 -15.09 19.03
CA ALA A 373 -3.95 -14.98 18.61
C ALA A 373 -3.71 -13.65 17.88
N ALA A 374 -2.53 -13.07 18.08
CA ALA A 374 -2.02 -11.97 17.30
C ALA A 374 -0.58 -12.31 16.90
N ARG A 375 -0.25 -12.24 15.61
CA ARG A 375 1.09 -12.53 15.10
C ARG A 375 1.47 -11.61 13.97
N VAL A 376 2.77 -11.36 13.83
CA VAL A 376 3.35 -10.67 12.69
C VAL A 376 4.02 -11.70 11.79
N GLU A 377 3.60 -11.76 10.54
CA GLU A 377 4.20 -12.62 9.51
C GLU A 377 5.00 -11.75 8.53
N PHE A 378 6.18 -12.22 8.11
CA PHE A 378 7.05 -11.53 7.14
C PHE A 378 7.16 -12.36 5.86
N ASP A 379 6.04 -12.51 5.16
CA ASP A 379 6.00 -13.13 3.84
C ASP A 379 6.42 -12.09 2.77
N GLU A 380 5.73 -12.02 1.62
CA GLU A 380 6.00 -11.02 0.59
C GLU A 380 5.83 -9.58 1.09
N GLU A 381 4.87 -9.36 2.02
CA GLU A 381 4.69 -8.11 2.76
C GLU A 381 4.53 -8.41 4.26
N PRO A 382 5.06 -7.55 5.17
CA PRO A 382 4.84 -7.72 6.60
C PRO A 382 3.35 -7.58 6.92
N SER A 383 2.76 -8.58 7.56
CA SER A 383 1.35 -8.56 7.94
C SER A 383 1.15 -8.74 9.44
N LEU A 384 0.23 -7.99 10.03
CA LEU A 384 -0.25 -8.21 11.40
C LEU A 384 -1.57 -8.95 11.31
N ILE A 385 -1.59 -10.18 11.81
CA ILE A 385 -2.74 -11.07 11.82
C ILE A 385 -3.29 -11.15 13.22
N VAL A 386 -4.60 -10.93 13.37
CA VAL A 386 -5.35 -11.12 14.61
C VAL A 386 -6.46 -12.12 14.35
N GLU A 387 -6.51 -13.18 15.14
CA GLU A 387 -7.49 -14.27 15.03
C GLU A 387 -8.22 -14.46 16.35
N LEU A 388 -9.54 -14.51 16.30
CA LEU A 388 -10.44 -14.78 17.42
C LEU A 388 -11.39 -15.91 17.05
N ILE A 389 -11.28 -17.03 17.75
CA ILE A 389 -12.06 -18.23 17.48
C ILE A 389 -12.77 -18.63 18.77
N GLY A 390 -14.08 -18.83 18.67
CA GLY A 390 -14.92 -19.34 19.73
C GLY A 390 -15.75 -20.49 19.20
N THR A 391 -15.64 -21.67 19.80
CA THR A 391 -16.47 -22.83 19.46
C THR A 391 -17.10 -23.41 20.72
N ASN A 392 -18.28 -23.99 20.57
CA ASN A 392 -19.00 -24.65 21.65
C ASN A 392 -19.38 -26.08 21.23
N SER A 393 -19.23 -27.01 22.17
CA SER A 393 -19.63 -28.39 22.03
C SER A 393 -20.39 -28.80 23.29
N MET A 394 -21.71 -28.84 23.18
CA MET A 394 -22.61 -29.18 24.28
C MET A 394 -23.33 -30.50 24.01
N THR A 395 -23.29 -31.40 24.98
CA THR A 395 -24.12 -32.61 25.06
C THR A 395 -24.93 -32.58 26.35
N ALA A 396 -26.23 -32.81 26.27
CA ALA A 396 -27.12 -32.79 27.42
C ALA A 396 -28.14 -33.92 27.35
N LEU A 397 -28.55 -34.44 28.50
CA LEU A 397 -29.59 -35.47 28.64
C LEU A 397 -29.33 -36.75 27.83
N SER A 398 -28.06 -37.07 27.56
CA SER A 398 -27.64 -38.30 26.87
C SER A 398 -27.44 -39.42 27.87
N GLY A 399 -27.75 -40.67 27.54
CA GLY A 399 -27.59 -41.74 28.52
C GLY A 399 -27.67 -43.15 27.99
N ARG A 400 -27.46 -44.09 28.91
CA ARG A 400 -27.41 -45.52 28.61
C ARG A 400 -27.84 -46.37 29.80
N LEU A 401 -28.36 -47.55 29.49
CA LEU A 401 -28.55 -48.66 30.42
C LEU A 401 -27.64 -49.81 30.01
N TYR A 402 -26.96 -50.40 30.98
CA TYR A 402 -25.95 -51.42 30.76
C TYR A 402 -26.02 -52.51 31.83
N ALA A 403 -25.70 -53.74 31.44
CA ALA A 403 -25.40 -54.81 32.37
C ALA A 403 -23.89 -54.84 32.59
N TYR A 404 -23.44 -55.18 33.79
CA TYR A 404 -22.02 -55.38 34.09
C TYR A 404 -21.83 -56.66 34.89
N ALA A 405 -20.68 -57.31 34.68
CA ALA A 405 -20.26 -58.46 35.47
C ALA A 405 -18.76 -58.38 35.71
N TYR A 406 -18.30 -58.83 36.87
CA TYR A 406 -16.87 -58.93 37.17
C TYR A 406 -16.55 -60.23 37.89
N ILE A 407 -15.33 -60.71 37.70
CA ILE A 407 -14.77 -61.87 38.38
C ILE A 407 -13.37 -61.48 38.87
N ASN A 408 -13.15 -61.56 40.18
CA ASN A 408 -11.85 -61.37 40.80
C ASN A 408 -11.18 -62.75 40.95
N TYR A 409 -10.00 -62.94 40.34
CA TYR A 409 -9.19 -64.15 40.49
C TYR A 409 -7.77 -63.79 40.94
N LEU A 410 -6.98 -64.79 41.36
CA LEU A 410 -5.75 -64.59 42.15
C LEU A 410 -4.70 -63.62 41.55
N PHE A 411 -4.70 -63.42 40.23
CA PHE A 411 -3.73 -62.57 39.51
C PHE A 411 -4.39 -61.59 38.53
N GLY A 412 -5.67 -61.26 38.73
CA GLY A 412 -6.35 -60.32 37.83
C GLY A 412 -7.83 -60.14 38.13
N LYS A 413 -8.42 -59.18 37.42
CA LYS A 413 -9.85 -58.89 37.45
C LYS A 413 -10.36 -58.92 36.01
N TRP A 414 -11.38 -59.73 35.75
CA TRP A 414 -12.17 -59.64 34.54
C TRP A 414 -13.37 -58.75 34.80
N GLU A 415 -13.66 -57.80 33.91
CA GLU A 415 -14.84 -56.93 33.98
C GLU A 415 -15.45 -56.80 32.58
N GLY A 416 -16.73 -57.14 32.45
CA GLY A 416 -17.52 -56.99 31.22
C GLY A 416 -18.66 -56.00 31.40
N LYS A 417 -18.92 -55.19 30.37
CA LYS A 417 -20.06 -54.25 30.30
C LYS A 417 -20.78 -54.42 28.98
N TRP A 418 -22.10 -54.56 29.02
CA TRP A 418 -22.97 -54.72 27.85
C TRP A 418 -24.06 -53.66 27.90
N ASP A 419 -23.97 -52.69 27.01
CA ASP A 419 -25.01 -51.66 26.88
C ASP A 419 -26.20 -52.23 26.10
N PHE A 420 -27.38 -52.31 26.72
CA PHE A 420 -28.59 -52.86 26.08
C PHE A 420 -29.60 -51.78 25.69
N PHE A 421 -29.43 -50.54 26.16
CA PHE A 421 -30.20 -49.39 25.72
C PHE A 421 -29.36 -48.11 25.76
N LYS A 422 -29.48 -47.26 24.75
CA LYS A 422 -28.78 -45.98 24.63
C LYS A 422 -29.70 -44.95 23.98
N TRP A 423 -29.57 -43.70 24.39
CA TRP A 423 -30.22 -42.57 23.72
C TRP A 423 -29.25 -41.40 23.64
N GLU A 424 -29.29 -40.68 22.53
CA GLU A 424 -28.25 -39.70 22.21
C GLU A 424 -28.42 -38.35 22.92
N GLY A 425 -29.61 -38.05 23.45
CA GLY A 425 -29.89 -36.78 24.12
C GLY A 425 -29.88 -35.60 23.14
N PHE A 426 -29.56 -34.42 23.66
CA PHE A 426 -29.35 -33.21 22.86
C PHE A 426 -27.86 -33.00 22.63
N ARG A 427 -27.49 -32.73 21.38
CA ARG A 427 -26.15 -32.32 21.00
C ARG A 427 -26.21 -31.03 20.21
N LYS A 428 -25.39 -30.06 20.59
CA LYS A 428 -25.26 -28.79 19.89
C LYS A 428 -23.79 -28.44 19.80
N ASP A 429 -23.27 -28.52 18.59
CA ASP A 429 -21.94 -28.06 18.24
C ASP A 429 -22.09 -26.79 17.40
N GLY A 430 -21.25 -25.78 17.62
CA GLY A 430 -21.35 -24.55 16.85
C GLY A 430 -20.18 -23.60 17.03
N ASN A 431 -19.97 -22.76 16.01
CA ASN A 431 -19.07 -21.62 16.10
C ASN A 431 -19.81 -20.49 16.83
N LEU A 432 -19.24 -20.03 17.94
CA LEU A 432 -19.69 -18.85 18.66
C LEU A 432 -19.29 -17.59 17.90
N PHE A 433 -18.04 -17.55 17.46
CA PHE A 433 -17.49 -16.54 16.56
C PHE A 433 -16.24 -17.07 15.87
N ASN A 434 -16.00 -16.63 14.66
CA ASN A 434 -14.75 -16.82 13.94
C ASN A 434 -14.40 -15.50 13.26
N PHE A 435 -13.38 -14.82 13.75
CA PHE A 435 -12.97 -13.52 13.25
C PHE A 435 -11.48 -13.51 12.97
N LYS A 436 -11.11 -13.03 11.79
CA LYS A 436 -9.72 -12.85 11.39
C LYS A 436 -9.54 -11.48 10.77
N TRP A 437 -8.56 -10.74 11.25
CA TRP A 437 -8.16 -9.42 10.78
C TRP A 437 -6.71 -9.49 10.33
N VAL A 438 -6.43 -9.02 9.12
CA VAL A 438 -5.09 -9.00 8.54
C VAL A 438 -4.81 -7.57 8.10
N TRP A 439 -3.82 -6.96 8.74
CA TRP A 439 -3.33 -5.64 8.38
C TRP A 439 -2.02 -5.78 7.62
N THR A 440 -1.91 -5.09 6.49
CA THR A 440 -0.74 -5.07 5.61
C THR A 440 -0.44 -3.62 5.20
N PRO A 441 0.78 -3.31 4.73
CA PRO A 441 1.10 -1.99 4.17
C PRO A 441 0.17 -1.59 3.01
N SER A 442 -0.32 -2.57 2.25
CA SER A 442 -1.18 -2.37 1.09
C SER A 442 -2.68 -2.28 1.45
N GLY A 443 -3.08 -2.66 2.65
CA GLY A 443 -4.50 -2.71 2.99
C GLY A 443 -4.84 -3.45 4.27
N VAL A 444 -6.14 -3.46 4.55
CA VAL A 444 -6.72 -4.21 5.67
C VAL A 444 -7.76 -5.16 5.11
N THR A 445 -7.68 -6.42 5.49
CA THR A 445 -8.70 -7.42 5.17
C THR A 445 -9.22 -8.03 6.45
N ALA A 446 -10.54 -8.26 6.49
CA ALA A 446 -11.17 -8.96 7.59
C ALA A 446 -12.08 -10.05 7.03
N THR A 447 -12.12 -11.20 7.70
CA THR A 447 -12.92 -12.35 7.31
C THR A 447 -13.64 -12.95 8.52
N GLY A 448 -14.74 -13.65 8.25
CA GLY A 448 -15.56 -14.32 9.27
C GLY A 448 -16.72 -13.45 9.79
N ASP A 449 -16.97 -13.49 11.09
CA ASP A 449 -18.07 -12.80 11.77
C ASP A 449 -17.75 -11.30 11.96
N LEU A 450 -17.92 -10.56 10.86
CA LEU A 450 -17.72 -9.11 10.79
C LEU A 450 -18.94 -8.36 11.31
N LYS A 451 -18.71 -7.35 12.15
CA LYS A 451 -19.74 -6.37 12.53
C LYS A 451 -19.78 -5.24 11.50
N ALA A 452 -20.85 -4.44 11.51
CA ALA A 452 -20.98 -3.28 10.62
C ALA A 452 -19.83 -2.28 10.82
N GLU A 453 -19.38 -2.13 12.07
CA GLU A 453 -18.25 -1.26 12.43
C GLU A 453 -16.94 -1.74 11.80
N ASP A 454 -16.73 -3.06 11.72
CA ASP A 454 -15.52 -3.63 11.10
C ASP A 454 -15.47 -3.31 9.60
N ILE A 455 -16.62 -3.38 8.92
CA ILE A 455 -16.72 -3.07 7.48
C ILE A 455 -16.47 -1.58 7.23
N MET A 456 -16.99 -0.71 8.10
CA MET A 456 -16.75 0.74 8.01
C MET A 456 -15.27 1.08 8.23
N GLU A 457 -14.63 0.46 9.21
CA GLU A 457 -13.22 0.67 9.50
C GLU A 457 -12.32 0.21 8.33
N ILE A 458 -12.64 -0.91 7.68
CA ILE A 458 -11.94 -1.36 6.47
C ILE A 458 -12.05 -0.31 5.36
N LYS A 459 -13.27 0.16 5.06
CA LYS A 459 -13.51 1.15 4.01
C LYS A 459 -12.81 2.48 4.29
N GLN A 460 -12.83 2.94 5.55
CA GLN A 460 -12.13 4.15 5.96
C GLN A 460 -10.62 3.99 5.81
N THR A 461 -10.07 2.85 6.23
CA THR A 461 -8.63 2.56 6.09
C THR A 461 -8.21 2.48 4.63
N GLU A 462 -9.00 1.82 3.77
CA GLU A 462 -8.77 1.77 2.32
C GLU A 462 -8.80 3.16 1.69
N ALA A 463 -9.71 4.04 2.12
CA ALA A 463 -9.78 5.42 1.65
C ALA A 463 -8.53 6.21 2.05
N GLU A 464 -8.08 6.09 3.31
CA GLU A 464 -6.85 6.73 3.80
C GLU A 464 -5.60 6.22 3.06
N LEU A 465 -5.49 4.92 2.82
CA LEU A 465 -4.38 4.33 2.05
C LEU A 465 -4.37 4.81 0.60
N ARG A 466 -5.54 4.92 -0.05
CA ARG A 466 -5.64 5.52 -1.39
C ARG A 466 -5.19 6.98 -1.41
N LEU A 467 -5.55 7.77 -0.39
CA LEU A 467 -5.09 9.15 -0.28
C LEU A 467 -3.57 9.23 -0.13
N LEU A 468 -2.97 8.37 0.70
CA LEU A 468 -1.51 8.29 0.84
C LEU A 468 -0.82 7.85 -0.46
N GLU A 469 -1.41 6.90 -1.19
CA GLU A 469 -0.89 6.46 -2.49
C GLU A 469 -0.92 7.60 -3.52
N ILE A 470 -2.01 8.36 -3.56
CA ILE A 470 -2.15 9.54 -4.42
C ILE A 470 -1.13 10.61 -4.03
N GLU A 471 -0.94 10.88 -2.74
CA GLU A 471 0.06 11.85 -2.26
C GLU A 471 1.47 11.43 -2.67
N ASN A 472 1.84 10.17 -2.45
CA ASN A 472 3.15 9.63 -2.81
C ASN A 472 3.38 9.66 -4.33
N LYS A 473 2.39 9.27 -5.14
CA LYS A 473 2.45 9.36 -6.61
C LYS A 473 2.58 10.81 -7.09
N SER A 474 1.85 11.73 -6.47
CA SER A 474 1.89 13.16 -6.81
C SER A 474 3.26 13.76 -6.48
N GLN A 475 3.84 13.42 -5.33
CA GLN A 475 5.20 13.85 -4.96
C GLN A 475 6.27 13.27 -5.89
N ALA A 476 6.15 11.99 -6.27
CA ALA A 476 7.06 11.36 -7.23
C ALA A 476 6.97 12.02 -8.61
N GLN A 477 5.77 12.33 -9.08
CA GLN A 477 5.56 13.03 -10.34
C GLN A 477 6.11 14.45 -10.28
N LEU A 478 5.86 15.21 -9.19
CA LEU A 478 6.45 16.52 -8.97
C LEU A 478 7.99 16.44 -9.04
N TRP A 479 8.59 15.48 -8.35
CA TRP A 479 10.05 15.28 -8.38
C TRP A 479 10.57 14.97 -9.79
N ASN A 480 9.89 14.09 -10.53
CA ASN A 480 10.27 13.77 -11.91
C ASN A 480 10.15 14.99 -12.83
N THR A 481 9.08 15.78 -12.73
CA THR A 481 8.89 17.01 -13.50
C THR A 481 9.97 18.03 -13.15
N MET A 482 10.21 18.24 -11.86
CA MET A 482 11.25 19.16 -11.37
C MET A 482 12.62 18.73 -11.89
N LYS A 483 12.95 17.44 -11.78
CA LYS A 483 14.19 16.90 -12.33
C LYS A 483 14.29 17.13 -13.84
N ALA A 484 13.23 16.86 -14.61
CA ALA A 484 13.22 17.11 -16.05
C ALA A 484 13.42 18.61 -16.38
N ILE A 485 12.78 19.53 -15.65
CA ILE A 485 13.01 20.97 -15.78
C ILE A 485 14.47 21.33 -15.48
N SER A 486 15.04 20.76 -14.42
CA SER A 486 16.45 20.97 -14.07
C SER A 486 17.39 20.42 -15.14
N ASP A 487 17.10 19.26 -15.69
CA ASP A 487 17.92 18.62 -16.72
C ASP A 487 17.83 19.43 -18.04
N ASP A 488 16.64 19.95 -18.40
CA ASP A 488 16.42 20.81 -19.56
C ASP A 488 17.06 22.19 -19.41
N ALA A 489 16.96 22.82 -18.22
CA ALA A 489 17.63 24.08 -17.92
C ALA A 489 19.16 23.97 -17.97
N ASN A 490 19.70 22.79 -17.67
CA ASN A 490 21.12 22.48 -17.77
C ASN A 490 21.52 21.87 -19.13
N SER A 491 20.58 21.77 -20.09
CA SER A 491 20.87 21.24 -21.42
C SER A 491 21.85 22.13 -22.19
N ALA A 492 22.59 21.53 -23.11
CA ALA A 492 23.55 22.26 -23.94
C ALA A 492 22.86 23.36 -24.77
N GLU A 493 21.61 23.12 -25.18
CA GLU A 493 20.76 24.05 -25.93
C GLU A 493 20.33 25.25 -25.08
N ALA A 494 19.86 25.02 -23.83
CA ALA A 494 19.49 26.11 -22.91
C ALA A 494 20.70 26.98 -22.53
N VAL A 495 21.85 26.33 -22.29
CA VAL A 495 23.14 27.03 -22.09
C VAL A 495 23.52 27.84 -23.33
N LYS A 496 23.33 27.30 -24.53
CA LYS A 496 23.63 27.99 -25.79
C LYS A 496 22.75 29.23 -26.00
N VAL A 497 21.45 29.15 -25.71
CA VAL A 497 20.53 30.30 -25.78
C VAL A 497 20.92 31.39 -24.79
N LEU A 498 21.22 31.03 -23.52
CA LEU A 498 21.67 31.99 -22.51
C LEU A 498 23.01 32.65 -22.89
N THR A 499 23.92 31.88 -23.49
CA THR A 499 25.23 32.37 -23.95
C THR A 499 25.09 33.26 -25.18
N GLU A 500 24.22 32.92 -26.14
CA GLU A 500 23.93 33.75 -27.31
C GLU A 500 23.21 35.05 -26.93
N GLN A 501 22.31 35.03 -25.95
CA GLN A 501 21.65 36.22 -25.44
C GLN A 501 22.64 37.17 -24.73
N GLY A 502 23.60 36.62 -23.98
CA GLY A 502 24.73 37.39 -23.47
C GLY A 502 25.61 37.99 -24.57
N ARG A 503 25.83 37.25 -25.66
CA ARG A 503 26.60 37.72 -26.83
C ARG A 503 25.86 38.81 -27.61
N LEU A 504 24.54 38.73 -27.73
CA LEU A 504 23.72 39.75 -28.38
C LEU A 504 23.70 41.06 -27.58
N ASN A 505 23.64 40.98 -26.25
CA ASN A 505 23.73 42.16 -25.38
C ASN A 505 25.11 42.83 -25.44
N SER A 506 26.20 42.07 -25.52
CA SER A 506 27.54 42.66 -25.66
C SER A 506 27.76 43.31 -27.03
N ILE A 507 27.19 42.73 -28.10
CA ILE A 507 27.18 43.34 -29.44
C ILE A 507 26.37 44.64 -29.44
N ALA A 508 25.17 44.65 -28.84
CA ALA A 508 24.35 45.86 -28.74
C ALA A 508 25.09 46.99 -27.99
N THR A 509 25.76 46.64 -26.89
CA THR A 509 26.54 47.60 -26.11
C THR A 509 27.75 48.15 -26.89
N GLY A 510 28.43 47.29 -27.65
CA GLY A 510 29.55 47.71 -28.52
C GLY A 510 29.12 48.60 -29.69
N VAL A 511 27.91 48.38 -30.24
CA VAL A 511 27.32 49.25 -31.26
C VAL A 511 26.99 50.62 -30.68
N ASP A 512 26.39 50.68 -29.49
CA ASP A 512 26.08 51.94 -28.82
C ASP A 512 27.35 52.75 -28.48
N GLU A 513 28.42 52.06 -28.06
CA GLU A 513 29.72 52.69 -27.78
C GLU A 513 30.38 53.24 -29.06
N SER A 514 30.28 52.49 -30.17
CA SER A 514 30.77 52.93 -31.48
C SER A 514 29.99 54.15 -32.00
N LEU A 515 28.67 54.17 -31.83
CA LEU A 515 27.83 55.32 -32.18
C LEU A 515 28.19 56.55 -31.36
N ARG A 516 28.45 56.39 -30.05
CA ARG A 516 28.92 57.46 -29.16
C ARG A 516 30.27 58.03 -29.56
N GLN A 517 31.22 57.17 -29.95
CA GLN A 517 32.50 57.63 -30.49
C GLN A 517 32.29 58.45 -31.75
N TYR A 518 31.45 57.97 -32.67
CA TYR A 518 31.15 58.65 -33.91
C TYR A 518 30.48 60.02 -33.70
N GLU A 519 29.54 60.14 -32.74
CA GLU A 519 28.94 61.42 -32.35
C GLU A 519 29.96 62.38 -31.74
N THR A 520 30.91 61.86 -30.96
CA THR A 520 31.98 62.66 -30.33
C THR A 520 32.96 63.17 -31.39
N GLU A 521 33.32 62.34 -32.35
CA GLU A 521 34.14 62.72 -33.51
C GLU A 521 33.41 63.76 -34.36
N LEU A 522 32.13 63.55 -34.70
CA LEU A 522 31.33 64.52 -35.46
C LEU A 522 31.27 65.89 -34.77
N ARG A 523 31.11 65.93 -33.44
CA ARG A 523 31.16 67.19 -32.68
C ARG A 523 32.52 67.88 -32.78
N GLY A 524 33.60 67.11 -32.67
CA GLY A 524 34.96 67.62 -32.84
C GLY A 524 35.22 68.25 -34.21
N TRP A 525 34.55 67.76 -35.26
CA TRP A 525 34.66 68.31 -36.62
C TRP A 525 33.78 69.55 -36.84
N THR A 526 32.71 69.70 -36.07
CA THR A 526 31.84 70.89 -36.14
C THR A 526 32.31 72.06 -35.27
N GLU A 527 33.20 71.80 -34.30
CA GLU A 527 33.79 72.82 -33.42
C GLU A 527 35.18 73.32 -33.90
N SER A 528 35.71 72.73 -34.98
CA SER A 528 36.91 73.17 -35.72
C SER A 528 36.52 73.91 -37.00
#